data_AF-A0A920HB35-F1
#
_entry.id   AF-A0A920HB35-F1
#
_cell.length_a   1.000
_cell.length_b   1.000
_cell.length_c   1.000
_cell.angle_alpha   90.00
_cell.angle_beta   90.00
_cell.angle_gamma   90.00
#
_symmetry.space_group_name_H-M   'P 1'
#
loop_
_entity.id
_entity.type
_entity.pdbx_description
1 polymer ?
#
loop_
_entity_poly.entity_id
_entity_poly.type
_entity_poly.pdbx_seq_one_letter_code
_entity_poly.pdbx_strand_id
1 'polypeptide(L)'
;MSRKYMEIIGFVSVVASLIFVGVEINQNTNALRGETQQNVSMQVNDMYKMVAENERIARLISLCFEGISKEDLSESDYISLWNFQMMGFRRIENIYLQYKNGILKEDAFQRIGMGIYQTKIVRQIWKERKGDFEPEFVNFFEDLRDKD
;
A
#
# COMPACT_ATOMS: atom_id res chain seq x y z
N MET A 1 8.67 -55.95 20.95
CA MET A 1 8.32 -54.57 21.36
C MET A 1 6.82 -54.54 21.65
N SER A 2 6.37 -54.15 22.84
CA SER A 2 4.95 -54.22 23.20
C SER A 2 4.12 -53.18 22.42
N ARG A 3 2.86 -53.50 22.06
CA ARG A 3 1.94 -52.63 21.30
C ARG A 3 1.88 -51.19 21.84
N LYS A 4 1.94 -51.06 23.17
CA LYS A 4 1.95 -49.80 23.91
C LYS A 4 3.11 -48.87 23.52
N TYR A 5 4.30 -49.42 23.23
CA TYR A 5 5.43 -48.59 22.78
C TYR A 5 5.21 -48.02 21.37
N MET A 6 4.59 -48.80 20.46
CA MET A 6 4.25 -48.31 19.12
C MET A 6 3.16 -47.23 19.16
N GLU A 7 2.16 -47.39 20.04
CA GLU A 7 1.11 -46.38 20.26
C GLU A 7 1.70 -45.06 20.80
N ILE A 8 2.64 -45.12 21.76
CA ILE A 8 3.31 -43.93 22.29
C ILE A 8 4.14 -43.23 21.22
N ILE A 9 4.92 -43.98 20.44
CA ILE A 9 5.73 -43.42 19.36
C ILE A 9 4.83 -42.77 18.31
N GLY A 10 3.74 -43.43 17.90
CA GLY A 10 2.78 -42.87 16.96
C GLY A 10 2.15 -41.57 17.47
N PHE A 11 1.74 -41.54 18.74
CA PHE A 11 1.19 -40.33 19.35
C PHE A 11 2.20 -39.18 19.39
N VAL A 12 3.44 -39.45 19.84
CA VAL A 12 4.50 -38.44 19.87
C VAL A 12 4.82 -37.92 18.46
N SER A 13 4.85 -38.79 17.45
CA SER A 13 5.05 -38.41 16.06
C SER A 13 3.96 -37.46 15.57
N VAL A 14 2.68 -37.74 15.86
CA VAL A 14 1.57 -36.85 15.48
C VAL A 14 1.70 -35.49 16.16
N VAL A 15 2.01 -35.45 17.46
CA VAL A 15 2.20 -34.18 18.19
C VAL A 15 3.38 -33.39 17.61
N ALA A 16 4.50 -34.06 17.34
CA ALA A 16 5.68 -33.43 16.73
C ALA A 16 5.37 -32.87 15.33
N SER A 17 4.60 -33.60 14.51
CA SER A 17 4.14 -33.12 13.20
C SER A 17 3.24 -31.89 13.32
N LEU A 18 2.32 -31.85 14.29
CA LEU A 18 1.47 -30.67 14.50
C LEU A 18 2.28 -29.44 14.93
N ILE A 19 3.28 -29.62 15.80
CA ILE A 19 4.20 -28.54 16.19
C ILE A 19 4.97 -28.03 14.96
N PHE A 20 5.50 -28.94 14.15
CA PHE A 20 6.23 -28.61 12.92
C PHE A 20 5.37 -27.79 11.95
N VAL A 21 4.12 -28.21 11.69
CA VAL A 21 3.18 -27.46 10.84
C VAL A 21 2.90 -26.07 11.42
N GLY A 22 2.70 -25.95 12.74
CA GLY A 22 2.51 -24.66 13.40
C GLY A 22 3.70 -23.71 13.20
N VAL A 23 4.93 -24.24 13.27
CA VAL A 23 6.16 -23.49 13.00
C VAL A 23 6.26 -23.07 11.54
N GLU A 24 5.97 -23.98 10.59
CA GLU A 24 5.98 -23.67 9.15
C GLU A 24 4.96 -22.58 8.79
N ILE A 25 3.73 -22.66 9.32
CA ILE A 25 2.70 -21.62 9.09
C ILE A 25 3.17 -20.26 9.59
N ASN A 26 3.81 -20.21 10.77
CA ASN A 26 4.34 -18.96 11.32
C ASN A 26 5.49 -18.41 10.46
N GLN A 27 6.42 -19.25 10.02
CA GLN A 27 7.51 -18.85 9.13
C GLN A 27 6.98 -18.33 7.80
N ASN A 28 6.01 -19.02 7.19
CA ASN A 28 5.36 -18.60 5.95
C ASN A 28 4.66 -17.23 6.14
N THR A 29 3.92 -17.06 7.23
CA THR A 29 3.27 -15.77 7.55
C THR A 29 4.28 -14.63 7.68
N ASN A 30 5.43 -14.86 8.31
CA ASN A 30 6.47 -13.84 8.45
C ASN A 30 7.18 -13.54 7.12
N ALA A 31 7.39 -14.55 6.28
CA ALA A 31 7.92 -14.36 4.93
C ALA A 31 6.97 -13.51 4.08
N LEU A 32 5.66 -13.80 4.10
CA LEU A 32 4.63 -13.03 3.40
C LEU A 32 4.58 -11.56 3.85
N ARG A 33 4.74 -11.29 5.15
CA ARG A 33 4.85 -9.92 5.67
C ARG A 33 6.08 -9.21 5.11
N GLY A 34 7.23 -9.89 5.10
CA GLY A 34 8.47 -9.35 4.54
C GLY A 34 8.35 -9.02 3.05
N GLU A 35 7.76 -9.92 2.27
CA GLU A 35 7.48 -9.73 0.84
C GLU A 35 6.54 -8.54 0.60
N THR A 36 5.46 -8.43 1.38
CA THR A 36 4.51 -7.32 1.29
C THR A 36 5.19 -5.98 1.56
N GLN A 37 6.02 -5.91 2.60
CA GLN A 37 6.79 -4.70 2.93
C GLN A 37 7.76 -4.32 1.82
N GLN A 38 8.43 -5.31 1.21
CA GLN A 38 9.32 -5.10 0.08
C GLN A 38 8.53 -4.57 -1.14
N ASN A 39 7.38 -5.16 -1.46
CA ASN A 39 6.53 -4.74 -2.57
C ASN A 39 6.04 -3.30 -2.42
N VAL A 40 5.55 -2.92 -1.23
CA VAL A 40 5.14 -1.53 -0.95
C VAL A 40 6.32 -0.56 -1.10
N SER A 41 7.52 -0.98 -0.70
CA SER A 41 8.74 -0.16 -0.83
C SER A 41 9.18 -0.01 -2.29
N MET A 42 9.06 -1.07 -3.10
CA MET A 42 9.37 -1.01 -4.54
C MET A 42 8.42 -0.07 -5.29
N GLN A 43 7.12 -0.09 -4.98
CA GLN A 43 6.16 0.85 -5.59
C GLN A 43 6.53 2.32 -5.34
N VAL A 44 7.05 2.64 -4.14
CA VAL A 44 7.55 4.01 -3.85
C VAL A 44 8.78 4.34 -4.69
N ASN A 45 9.74 3.41 -4.73
CA ASN A 45 10.97 3.61 -5.49
C ASN A 45 10.69 3.80 -6.98
N ASP A 46 9.72 3.07 -7.54
CA ASP A 46 9.30 3.23 -8.93
C ASP A 46 8.69 4.61 -9.18
N MET A 47 7.84 5.10 -8.26
CA MET A 47 7.33 6.46 -8.34
C MET A 47 8.46 7.50 -8.27
N TYR A 48 9.40 7.37 -7.33
CA TYR A 48 10.55 8.29 -7.25
C TYR A 48 11.43 8.24 -8.49
N LYS A 49 11.66 7.05 -9.05
CA LYS A 49 12.40 6.88 -10.29
C LYS A 49 11.69 7.58 -11.46
N MET A 50 10.37 7.42 -11.58
CA MET A 50 9.59 8.14 -12.59
C MET A 50 9.75 9.65 -12.48
N VAL A 51 9.75 10.21 -11.27
CA VAL A 51 9.97 11.64 -11.06
C VAL A 51 11.41 12.04 -11.41
N ALA A 52 12.39 11.26 -10.99
CA ALA A 52 13.81 11.54 -11.21
C ALA A 52 14.22 11.47 -12.69
N GLU A 53 13.59 10.58 -13.47
CA GLU A 53 13.92 10.34 -14.88
C GLU A 53 13.02 11.11 -15.85
N ASN A 54 11.96 11.79 -15.37
CA ASN A 54 11.01 12.51 -16.21
C ASN A 54 10.82 13.94 -15.73
N GLU A 55 11.56 14.87 -16.36
CA GLU A 55 11.50 16.30 -16.05
C GLU A 55 10.09 16.89 -16.16
N ARG A 56 9.27 16.41 -17.10
CA ARG A 56 7.89 16.87 -17.23
C ARG A 56 7.05 16.49 -16.01
N ILE A 57 7.17 15.27 -15.49
CA ILE A 57 6.48 14.85 -14.26
C ILE A 57 7.03 15.61 -13.05
N ALA A 58 8.35 15.78 -12.95
CA ALA A 58 8.96 16.57 -11.87
C ALA A 58 8.42 18.00 -11.82
N ARG A 59 8.31 18.66 -13.00
CA ARG A 59 7.70 19.99 -13.13
C ARG A 59 6.24 19.98 -12.69
N LEU A 60 5.44 19.01 -13.13
CA LEU A 60 4.02 18.93 -12.75
C LEU A 60 3.83 18.74 -11.24
N ILE A 61 4.70 17.95 -10.59
CA ILE A 61 4.68 17.77 -9.14
C ILE A 61 5.05 19.08 -8.43
N SER A 62 6.07 19.81 -8.90
CA SER A 62 6.42 21.13 -8.35
C SER A 62 5.23 22.08 -8.39
N LEU A 63 4.56 22.17 -9.56
CA LEU A 63 3.41 23.05 -9.75
C LEU A 63 2.25 22.71 -8.80
N CYS A 64 2.06 21.44 -8.43
CA CYS A 64 1.02 21.06 -7.46
C CYS A 64 1.17 21.82 -6.13
N PHE A 65 2.42 22.02 -5.68
CA PHE A 65 2.72 22.76 -4.45
C PHE A 65 2.60 24.28 -4.61
N GLU A 66 2.57 24.79 -5.84
CA GLU A 66 2.33 26.22 -6.15
C GLU A 66 0.83 26.57 -6.15
N GLY A 67 -0.06 25.59 -5.92
CA GLY A 67 -1.49 25.84 -5.76
C GLY A 67 -2.26 25.98 -7.08
N ILE A 68 -1.72 25.43 -8.17
CA ILE A 68 -2.41 25.38 -9.47
C ILE A 68 -3.76 24.63 -9.38
N SER A 69 -4.63 24.88 -10.35
CA SER A 69 -5.82 24.08 -10.63
C SER A 69 -5.81 23.50 -12.05
N LYS A 70 -6.84 22.72 -12.37
CA LYS A 70 -6.97 22.02 -13.64
C LYS A 70 -6.88 22.97 -14.85
N GLU A 71 -7.40 24.18 -14.70
CA GLU A 71 -7.44 25.21 -15.74
C GLU A 71 -6.05 25.77 -16.08
N ASP A 72 -5.07 25.62 -15.18
CA ASP A 72 -3.69 26.07 -15.37
C ASP A 72 -2.85 25.05 -16.18
N LEU A 73 -3.40 23.86 -16.44
CA LEU A 73 -2.73 22.78 -17.14
C LEU A 73 -3.29 22.57 -18.54
N SER A 74 -2.41 22.22 -19.47
CA SER A 74 -2.86 21.63 -20.73
C SER A 74 -3.57 20.30 -20.46
N GLU A 75 -4.46 19.88 -21.36
CA GLU A 75 -5.18 18.61 -21.21
C GLU A 75 -4.22 17.41 -21.07
N SER A 76 -3.14 17.40 -21.85
CA SER A 76 -2.13 16.34 -21.78
C SER A 76 -1.36 16.35 -20.46
N ASP A 77 -1.06 17.53 -19.90
CA ASP A 77 -0.43 17.68 -18.58
C ASP A 77 -1.36 17.25 -17.46
N TYR A 78 -2.63 17.63 -17.53
CA TYR A 78 -3.65 17.14 -16.60
C TYR A 78 -3.76 15.62 -16.67
N ILE A 79 -3.76 15.03 -17.87
CA ILE A 79 -3.80 13.58 -18.06
C ILE A 79 -2.61 12.89 -17.42
N SER A 80 -1.40 13.37 -17.67
CA SER A 80 -0.19 12.81 -17.07
C SER A 80 -0.19 12.95 -15.56
N LEU A 81 -0.60 14.11 -15.03
CA LEU A 81 -0.66 14.35 -13.59
C LEU A 81 -1.70 13.45 -12.91
N TRP A 82 -2.94 13.38 -13.41
CA TRP A 82 -3.95 12.57 -12.75
C TRP A 82 -3.62 11.08 -12.80
N ASN A 83 -3.02 10.57 -13.87
CA ASN A 83 -2.55 9.18 -13.92
C ASN A 83 -1.46 8.92 -12.88
N PHE A 84 -0.50 9.84 -12.75
CA PHE A 84 0.53 9.74 -11.71
C PHE A 84 -0.08 9.75 -10.30
N GLN A 85 -1.07 10.61 -10.03
CA GLN A 85 -1.75 10.62 -8.73
C GLN A 85 -2.58 9.35 -8.50
N MET A 86 -3.18 8.78 -9.54
CA MET A 86 -3.88 7.49 -9.45
C MET A 86 -2.95 6.35 -9.05
N MET A 87 -1.68 6.35 -9.47
CA MET A 87 -0.69 5.40 -8.95
C MET A 87 -0.51 5.56 -7.44
N GLY A 88 -0.41 6.81 -6.96
CA GLY A 88 -0.34 7.13 -5.54
C GLY A 88 -1.56 6.65 -4.76
N PHE A 89 -2.77 6.94 -5.24
CA PHE A 89 -4.01 6.50 -4.59
C PHE A 89 -4.14 4.97 -4.53
N ARG A 90 -3.84 4.26 -5.64
CA ARG A 90 -3.86 2.80 -5.69
C ARG A 90 -2.83 2.16 -4.77
N ARG A 91 -1.66 2.79 -4.62
CA ARG A 91 -0.68 2.37 -3.63
C ARG A 91 -1.21 2.49 -2.20
N ILE A 92 -1.86 3.61 -1.85
CA ILE A 92 -2.43 3.81 -0.51
C ILE A 92 -3.58 2.82 -0.26
N GLU A 93 -4.41 2.56 -1.26
CA GLU A 93 -5.45 1.51 -1.21
C GLU A 93 -4.84 0.13 -0.95
N ASN A 94 -3.73 -0.20 -1.62
CA ASN A 94 -3.04 -1.46 -1.36
C ASN A 94 -2.55 -1.55 0.10
N ILE A 95 -1.94 -0.49 0.64
CA ILE A 95 -1.52 -0.45 2.05
C ILE A 95 -2.73 -0.60 2.98
N TYR A 96 -3.84 0.06 2.67
CA TYR A 96 -5.10 -0.05 3.42
C TYR A 96 -5.62 -1.49 3.47
N LEU A 97 -5.68 -2.17 2.33
CA LEU A 97 -6.14 -3.55 2.25
C LEU A 97 -5.22 -4.50 3.04
N GLN A 98 -3.90 -4.29 2.98
CA GLN A 98 -2.93 -5.10 3.73
C GLN A 98 -3.00 -4.83 5.25
N TYR A 99 -3.29 -3.59 5.65
CA TYR A 99 -3.58 -3.24 7.04
C TYR A 99 -4.87 -3.92 7.54
N LYS A 100 -5.96 -3.83 6.76
CA LYS A 100 -7.24 -4.47 7.05
C LYS A 100 -7.11 -5.99 7.23
N ASN A 101 -6.21 -6.61 6.48
CA ASN A 101 -5.92 -8.06 6.56
C ASN A 101 -4.93 -8.43 7.69
N GLY A 102 -4.46 -7.48 8.50
CA GLY A 102 -3.53 -7.73 9.62
C GLY A 102 -2.09 -8.07 9.19
N ILE A 103 -1.75 -7.81 7.92
CA ILE A 103 -0.39 -8.02 7.39
C ILE A 103 0.48 -6.82 7.73
N LEU A 104 -0.03 -5.61 7.47
CA LEU A 104 0.61 -4.36 7.86
C LEU A 104 -0.02 -3.79 9.13
N LYS A 105 0.74 -2.92 9.80
CA LYS A 105 0.32 -2.16 10.98
C LYS A 105 0.05 -0.71 10.59
N GLU A 106 -0.57 0.04 11.49
CA GLU A 106 -0.98 1.43 11.26
C GLU A 106 0.22 2.37 10.97
N ASP A 107 1.42 2.04 11.46
CA ASP A 107 2.66 2.78 11.17
C ASP A 107 3.03 2.76 9.68
N ALA A 108 2.46 1.85 8.88
CA ALA A 108 2.62 1.85 7.43
C ALA A 108 2.12 3.16 6.77
N PHE A 109 1.13 3.83 7.38
CA PHE A 109 0.56 5.06 6.84
C PHE A 109 1.43 6.30 7.10
N GLN A 110 2.26 6.28 8.14
CA GLN A 110 3.18 7.38 8.47
C GLN A 110 4.22 7.67 7.37
N ARG A 111 4.45 6.69 6.48
CA ARG A 111 5.45 6.74 5.41
C ARG A 111 4.90 7.16 4.05
N ILE A 112 3.62 7.55 3.96
CA ILE A 112 2.99 7.90 2.69
C ILE A 112 3.39 9.31 2.23
N GLY A 113 3.57 10.25 3.15
CA GLY A 113 3.78 11.67 2.84
C GLY A 113 2.51 12.31 2.29
N MET A 114 1.62 12.80 3.16
CA MET A 114 0.29 13.27 2.75
C MET A 114 0.27 14.60 2.00
N GLY A 115 1.35 15.40 2.06
CA GLY A 115 1.38 16.77 1.57
C GLY A 115 0.97 16.95 0.10
N ILE A 116 1.38 16.05 -0.80
CA ILE A 116 0.98 16.14 -2.22
C ILE A 116 -0.53 15.96 -2.40
N TYR A 117 -1.15 15.08 -1.61
CA TYR A 117 -2.58 14.76 -1.68
C TYR A 117 -3.47 15.88 -1.11
N GLN A 118 -2.89 16.79 -0.32
CA GLN A 118 -3.56 17.96 0.23
C GLN A 118 -3.54 19.16 -0.72
N THR A 119 -2.72 19.12 -1.79
CA THR A 119 -2.66 20.22 -2.77
C THR A 119 -3.98 20.43 -3.50
N LYS A 120 -4.22 21.65 -3.96
CA LYS A 120 -5.48 22.07 -4.60
C LYS A 120 -5.84 21.18 -5.79
N ILE A 121 -4.92 21.00 -6.74
CA ILE A 121 -5.13 20.18 -7.94
C ILE A 121 -5.35 18.71 -7.62
N VAL A 122 -4.62 18.14 -6.66
CA VAL A 122 -4.77 16.72 -6.32
C VAL A 122 -6.09 16.45 -5.60
N ARG A 123 -6.59 17.40 -4.80
CA ARG A 123 -7.96 17.35 -4.26
C ARG A 123 -9.03 17.43 -5.35
N GLN A 124 -8.82 18.20 -6.42
CA GLN A 124 -9.74 18.22 -7.58
C GLN A 124 -9.73 16.86 -8.28
N ILE A 125 -8.56 16.30 -8.55
CA ILE A 125 -8.40 14.97 -9.15
C ILE A 125 -9.12 13.92 -8.29
N TRP A 126 -8.91 13.93 -6.98
CA TRP A 126 -9.59 13.02 -6.06
C TRP A 126 -11.12 13.13 -6.14
N LYS A 127 -11.67 14.35 -6.17
CA LYS A 127 -13.13 14.55 -6.31
C LYS A 127 -13.67 13.95 -7.61
N GLU A 128 -12.93 14.04 -8.71
CA GLU A 128 -13.33 13.47 -10.00
C GLU A 128 -13.20 11.93 -10.04
N ARG A 129 -12.28 11.35 -9.27
CA ARG A 129 -11.86 9.94 -9.41
C ARG A 129 -12.20 9.04 -8.24
N LYS A 130 -12.62 9.57 -7.09
CA LYS A 130 -12.91 8.76 -5.90
C LYS A 130 -14.01 7.71 -6.10
N GLY A 131 -14.85 7.87 -7.13
CA GLY A 131 -15.82 6.85 -7.55
C GLY A 131 -15.21 5.55 -8.07
N ASP A 132 -13.91 5.54 -8.41
CA ASP A 132 -13.18 4.35 -8.87
C ASP A 132 -12.68 3.46 -7.71
N PHE A 133 -13.02 3.82 -6.46
CA PHE A 133 -12.58 3.17 -5.24
C PHE A 133 -13.76 2.73 -4.38
N GLU A 134 -13.52 1.73 -3.53
CA GLU A 134 -14.51 1.26 -2.57
C GLU A 134 -14.85 2.35 -1.53
N PRO A 135 -16.14 2.52 -1.15
CA PRO A 135 -16.56 3.59 -0.23
C PRO A 135 -15.82 3.58 1.12
N GLU A 136 -15.48 2.39 1.61
CA GLU A 136 -14.73 2.22 2.86
C GLU A 136 -13.32 2.83 2.75
N PHE A 137 -12.63 2.58 1.64
CA PHE A 137 -11.32 3.17 1.37
C PHE A 137 -11.42 4.69 1.19
N VAL A 138 -12.46 5.17 0.50
CA VAL A 138 -12.68 6.61 0.32
C VAL A 138 -12.77 7.32 1.66
N ASN A 139 -13.56 6.79 2.59
CA ASN A 139 -13.70 7.35 3.94
C ASN A 139 -12.38 7.32 4.70
N PHE A 140 -11.67 6.18 4.65
CA PHE A 140 -10.37 6.03 5.28
C PHE A 140 -9.35 7.04 4.74
N PHE A 141 -9.24 7.18 3.42
CA PHE A 141 -8.27 8.06 2.78
C PHE A 141 -8.57 9.54 3.04
N GLU A 142 -9.84 9.95 3.00
CA GLU A 142 -10.22 11.33 3.31
C GLU A 142 -9.92 11.67 4.78
N ASP A 143 -10.20 10.77 5.72
CA ASP A 143 -9.83 10.92 7.13
C ASP A 143 -8.31 10.96 7.32
N LEU A 144 -7.55 10.07 6.69
CA LEU A 144 -6.09 10.07 6.74
C LEU A 144 -5.49 11.35 6.16
N ARG A 145 -6.06 11.90 5.08
CA ARG A 145 -5.57 13.10 4.40
C ARG A 145 -5.81 14.37 5.19
N ASP A 146 -6.94 14.46 5.87
CA ASP A 146 -7.42 15.69 6.50
C ASP A 146 -7.14 15.74 8.02
N LYS A 147 -6.54 14.69 8.59
CA LYS A 147 -6.11 14.62 10.00
C LYS A 147 -4.85 15.42 10.33
N ASP A 148 -4.04 15.76 9.32
CA ASP A 148 -2.83 16.60 9.41
C ASP A 148 -3.01 17.91 8.64
#